data_AF-A0A3D1ILS8-F1
#
_entry.id   AF-A0A3D1ILS8-F1
#
_cell.length_a   1.000
_cell.length_b   1.000
_cell.length_c   1.000
_cell.angle_alpha   90.00
_cell.angle_beta   90.00
_cell.angle_gamma   90.00
#
_symmetry.space_group_name_H-M   'P 1'
#
loop_
_entity.id
_entity.type
_entity.pdbx_description
1 polymer ?
#
loop_
_entity_poly.entity_id
_entity_poly.type
_entity_poly.pdbx_seq_one_letter_code
_entity_poly.pdbx_strand_id
1 'polypeptide(L)'
;ITVRYANGPLLRVPVRRRDDWVLMRFPGEAVSGHLRGVEQTKNQPAIVDVPRGEGRVVLFATNPCYRWQNHGEFTMLFNTILHYND
;
A
#
# COMPACT_ATOMS: atom_id res chain seq x y z
N ILE A 1 8.17 -10.57 -11.82
CA ILE A 1 6.77 -10.63 -12.31
C ILE A 1 6.11 -9.33 -11.91
N THR A 2 5.71 -8.51 -12.88
CA THR A 2 4.98 -7.25 -12.63
C THR A 2 3.56 -7.62 -12.22
N VAL A 3 3.18 -7.27 -10.99
CA VAL A 3 1.83 -7.49 -10.47
C VAL A 3 1.00 -6.30 -10.92
N ARG A 4 -0.15 -6.53 -11.58
CA ARG A 4 -0.96 -5.47 -12.21
C ARG A 4 -1.53 -4.41 -11.24
N TYR A 5 -1.28 -4.56 -9.95
CA TYR A 5 -1.58 -3.58 -8.88
C TYR A 5 -0.37 -3.20 -8.03
N ALA A 6 0.76 -3.90 -8.17
CA ALA A 6 2.05 -3.51 -7.62
C ALA A 6 3.03 -3.40 -8.79
N ASN A 7 2.94 -2.26 -9.49
CA ASN A 7 3.95 -1.86 -10.47
C ASN A 7 5.25 -1.43 -9.77
N GLY A 8 5.23 -1.23 -8.45
CA GLY A 8 6.38 -0.99 -7.59
C GLY A 8 6.91 -2.25 -6.91
N PRO A 9 8.01 -2.14 -6.15
CA PRO A 9 8.56 -3.25 -5.39
C PRO A 9 7.58 -3.72 -4.30
N LEU A 10 7.54 -5.02 -4.03
CA LEU A 10 6.82 -5.56 -2.87
C LEU A 10 7.51 -5.07 -1.59
N LEU A 11 6.75 -4.37 -0.75
CA LEU A 11 7.25 -3.84 0.51
C LEU A 11 7.51 -4.98 1.50
N ARG A 12 8.64 -4.89 2.22
CA ARG A 12 8.96 -5.81 3.32
C ARG A 12 9.17 -5.01 4.59
N VAL A 13 8.37 -5.34 5.61
CA VAL A 13 8.46 -4.73 6.94
C VAL A 13 9.02 -5.75 7.94
N PRO A 14 10.00 -5.37 8.79
CA PRO A 14 10.50 -6.24 9.86
C PRO A 14 9.37 -6.74 10.75
N VAL A 15 9.40 -8.02 11.14
CA VAL A 15 8.29 -8.68 11.87
C VAL A 15 7.88 -7.88 13.12
N ARG A 16 8.86 -7.36 13.88
CA ARG A 16 8.64 -6.57 15.10
C ARG A 16 7.87 -5.26 14.90
N ARG A 17 7.76 -4.77 13.66
CA ARG A 17 7.13 -3.48 13.32
C ARG A 17 5.86 -3.64 12.49
N ARG A 18 5.46 -4.87 12.14
CA ARG A 18 4.36 -5.09 11.20
C ARG A 18 3.04 -4.57 11.74
N ASP A 19 2.78 -4.76 13.02
CA ASP A 19 1.51 -4.37 13.63
C ASP A 19 1.38 -2.84 13.77
N ASP A 20 2.51 -2.15 13.93
CA ASP A 20 2.53 -0.69 14.08
C ASP A 20 2.59 0.05 12.74
N TRP A 21 3.32 -0.49 11.74
CA TRP A 21 3.65 0.25 10.52
C TRP A 21 2.75 -0.10 9.34
N VAL A 22 2.13 -1.29 9.32
CA VAL A 22 1.36 -1.75 8.15
C VAL A 22 -0.08 -1.27 8.27
N LEU A 23 -0.43 -0.24 7.51
CA LEU A 23 -1.80 0.28 7.44
C LEU A 23 -2.73 -0.62 6.62
N MET A 24 -2.21 -1.22 5.55
CA MET A 24 -3.00 -2.06 4.65
C MET A 24 -2.17 -3.22 4.10
N ARG A 25 -2.82 -4.37 3.90
CA ARG A 25 -2.26 -5.53 3.21
C ARG A 25 -3.09 -5.87 1.99
N PHE A 26 -2.46 -6.49 1.00
CA PHE A 26 -3.21 -7.03 -0.13
C PHE A 26 -4.02 -8.26 0.31
N PRO A 27 -5.32 -8.33 -0.05
CA PRO A 27 -6.20 -9.41 0.37
C PRO A 27 -5.82 -10.77 -0.24
N GLY A 28 -5.10 -10.78 -1.38
CA GLY A 28 -4.72 -12.01 -2.06
C GLY A 28 -5.88 -12.68 -2.80
N GLU A 29 -6.93 -11.93 -3.11
CA GLU A 29 -8.04 -12.34 -3.97
C GLU A 29 -8.61 -11.10 -4.67
N ALA A 30 -9.16 -11.29 -5.87
CA ALA A 30 -9.84 -10.23 -6.60
C ALA A 30 -10.94 -10.80 -7.49
N VAL A 31 -12.12 -10.19 -7.43
CA VAL A 31 -13.30 -10.61 -8.21
C VAL A 31 -13.20 -10.20 -9.69
N SER A 32 -12.32 -9.27 -10.03
CA SER A 32 -12.19 -8.68 -11.38
C SER A 32 -11.38 -9.53 -12.38
N GLY A 33 -10.80 -10.66 -11.97
CA GLY A 33 -10.05 -11.57 -12.86
C GLY A 33 -8.73 -11.01 -13.43
N HIS A 34 -8.32 -9.82 -13.00
CA HIS A 34 -7.16 -9.11 -13.54
C HIS A 34 -5.93 -9.09 -12.62
N LEU A 35 -6.01 -9.75 -11.47
CA LEU A 35 -4.89 -9.88 -10.55
C LEU A 35 -3.90 -10.93 -11.08
N ARG A 36 -2.64 -10.52 -11.32
CA ARG A 36 -1.54 -11.41 -11.68
C ARG A 36 -0.57 -11.50 -10.51
N GLY A 37 -0.06 -12.70 -10.21
CA GLY A 37 0.91 -12.89 -9.12
C GLY A 37 0.29 -12.81 -7.72
N VAL A 38 -0.96 -13.28 -7.60
CA VAL A 38 -1.75 -13.23 -6.37
C VAL A 38 -1.02 -13.90 -5.19
N GLU A 39 -0.45 -15.08 -5.43
CA GLU A 39 0.30 -15.84 -4.43
C GLU A 39 1.49 -15.06 -3.86
N GLN A 40 2.17 -14.27 -4.69
CA GLN A 40 3.32 -13.48 -4.26
C GLN A 40 2.93 -12.24 -3.47
N THR A 41 1.73 -11.70 -3.72
CA THR A 41 1.26 -10.44 -3.15
C THR A 41 0.35 -10.66 -1.94
N LYS A 42 -0.22 -11.85 -1.77
CA LYS A 42 -1.10 -12.19 -0.64
C LYS A 42 -0.46 -11.87 0.70
N ASN A 43 -1.19 -11.15 1.55
CA ASN A 43 -0.75 -10.68 2.87
C ASN A 43 0.49 -9.77 2.86
N GLN A 44 0.99 -9.37 1.69
CA GLN A 44 2.08 -8.40 1.63
C GLN A 44 1.57 -7.00 2.01
N PRO A 45 2.41 -6.16 2.64
CA PRO A 45 2.07 -4.76 2.90
C PRO A 45 1.78 -4.01 1.59
N ALA A 46 0.62 -3.36 1.54
CA ALA A 46 0.20 -2.50 0.45
C ALA A 46 0.48 -1.02 0.76
N ILE A 47 0.27 -0.62 2.02
CA ILE A 47 0.57 0.73 2.52
C ILE A 47 1.30 0.60 3.86
N VAL A 48 2.39 1.34 4.01
CA VAL A 48 3.21 1.34 5.24
C VAL A 48 3.43 2.78 5.69
N ASP A 49 3.18 3.06 6.97
CA ASP A 49 3.53 4.30 7.64
C ASP A 49 4.76 4.08 8.53
N VAL A 50 5.85 4.80 8.24
CA VAL A 50 7.13 4.64 8.93
C VAL A 50 7.50 5.95 9.65
N PRO A 51 7.41 5.99 11.00
CA PRO A 51 7.87 7.15 11.75
C PRO A 51 9.39 7.33 11.63
N ARG A 52 9.83 8.56 11.37
CA ARG A 52 11.25 8.95 11.21
C ARG A 52 11.50 10.32 11.82
N GLY A 53 12.18 10.34 12.96
CA GLY A 53 12.45 11.57 13.71
C GLY A 53 11.13 12.21 14.14
N GLU A 54 10.97 13.49 13.82
CA GLU A 54 9.75 14.27 14.09
C GLU A 54 8.68 14.11 12.99
N GLY A 55 8.96 13.34 11.94
CA GLY A 55 8.06 13.13 10.81
C GLY A 55 7.73 11.66 10.57
N ARG A 56 7.07 11.41 9.43
CA ARG A 56 6.73 10.07 8.97
C ARG A 56 6.88 9.94 7.46
N VAL A 57 7.11 8.72 7.00
CA VAL A 57 7.20 8.37 5.58
C VAL A 57 6.13 7.35 5.27
N VAL A 58 5.17 7.72 4.42
CA VAL A 58 4.11 6.83 3.96
C VAL A 58 4.47 6.28 2.57
N LEU A 59 4.48 4.96 2.45
CA LEU A 59 4.86 4.23 1.25
C LEU A 59 3.66 3.48 0.69
N PHE A 60 3.39 3.68 -0.60
CA PHE A 60 2.37 2.95 -1.35
C PHE A 60 3.06 1.93 -2.26
N ALA A 61 2.71 0.64 -2.13
CA ALA A 61 3.14 -0.40 -3.05
C ALA A 61 2.41 -0.31 -4.41
N THR A 62 1.25 0.34 -4.41
CA THR A 62 0.45 0.68 -5.59
C THR A 62 0.81 2.09 -6.09
N ASN A 63 0.39 2.45 -7.30
CA ASN A 63 0.45 3.86 -7.72
C ASN A 63 -0.88 4.54 -7.35
N PRO A 64 -0.92 5.38 -6.30
CA PRO A 64 -2.15 6.02 -5.84
C PRO A 64 -2.66 7.10 -6.83
N CYS A 65 -1.79 7.59 -7.72
CA CYS A 65 -2.10 8.58 -8.74
C CYS A 65 -1.91 7.99 -10.14
N TYR A 66 -2.77 7.04 -10.51
CA TYR A 66 -2.79 6.46 -11.85
C TYR A 66 -4.10 6.74 -12.59
N ARG A 67 -4.05 6.73 -13.93
CA ARG A 67 -5.21 6.96 -14.79
C ARG A 67 -6.26 5.86 -14.52
N TRP A 68 -7.52 6.23 -14.33
CA TRP A 68 -8.66 5.32 -14.05
C TRP A 68 -8.63 4.64 -12.68
N GLN A 69 -8.00 5.25 -11.67
CA GLN A 69 -8.09 4.72 -10.31
C GLN A 69 -9.46 4.93 -9.66
N ASN A 70 -9.78 4.08 -8.69
CA ASN A 70 -11.00 4.21 -7.91
C ASN A 70 -10.94 5.44 -6.99
N HIS A 71 -12.11 5.99 -6.65
CA HIS A 71 -12.18 7.21 -5.83
C HIS A 71 -11.55 7.02 -4.44
N GLY A 72 -11.64 5.81 -3.88
CA GLY A 72 -11.07 5.49 -2.57
C GLY A 72 -9.55 5.55 -2.53
N GLU A 73 -8.85 5.10 -3.58
CA GLU A 73 -7.38 5.11 -3.65
C GLU A 73 -6.83 6.54 -3.68
N PHE A 74 -7.50 7.46 -4.39
CA PHE A 74 -7.13 8.88 -4.35
C PHE A 74 -7.31 9.46 -2.95
N THR A 75 -8.42 9.16 -2.28
CA THR A 75 -8.68 9.63 -0.91
C THR A 75 -7.61 9.16 0.07
N MET A 76 -7.04 7.97 -0.08
CA MET A 76 -5.96 7.50 0.81
C MET A 76 -4.72 8.41 0.76
N LEU A 77 -4.34 8.87 -0.44
CA LEU A 77 -3.22 9.82 -0.60
C LEU A 77 -3.55 11.18 0.02
N PHE A 78 -4.72 11.74 -0.25
CA PHE A 78 -5.10 13.04 0.30
C PHE A 78 -5.25 12.99 1.82
N ASN A 79 -5.82 11.92 2.37
CA ASN A 79 -5.91 11.74 3.82
C ASN A 79 -4.53 11.73 4.48
N THR A 80 -3.53 11.13 3.81
CA THR A 80 -2.14 11.13 4.32
C THR A 80 -1.57 12.54 4.43
N ILE A 81 -1.91 13.43 3.50
CA ILE A 81 -1.41 14.80 3.46
C ILE A 81 -2.22 15.70 4.41
N LEU A 82 -3.55 15.59 4.38
CA LEU A 82 -4.44 16.45 5.16
C LEU A 82 -4.40 16.16 6.66
N HIS A 83 -4.12 14.90 7.04
CA HIS A 83 -4.11 14.43 8.43
C HIS A 83 -2.69 14.03 8.88
N TYR A 84 -1.66 14.72 8.39
CA TYR A 84 -0.27 14.36 8.68
C TYR A 84 0.12 14.55 10.16
N ASN A 85 -0.62 15.41 10.87
CA ASN A 85 -0.38 15.87 12.23
C ASN A 85 -1.50 15.52 13.23
N ASP A 86 -2.46 14.68 12.81
CA ASP A 86 -3.54 14.20 13.66
C ASP A 86 -3.10 13.02 14.56
#